data_AF-A0AA88L1N1-F1
#
_entry.id   AF-A0AA88L1N1-F1
#
_cell.length_a   1.000
_cell.length_b   1.000
_cell.length_c   1.000
_cell.angle_alpha   90.00
_cell.angle_beta   90.00
_cell.angle_gamma   90.00
#
_symmetry.space_group_name_H-M   'P 1'
#
loop_
_entity.id
_entity.type
_entity.pdbx_description
1 polymer ?
#
loop_
_entity_poly.entity_id
_entity_poly.type
_entity_poly.pdbx_seq_one_letter_code
_entity_poly.pdbx_strand_id
1 'polypeptide(L)'
;LCRQRGYYVDQRDLDQTVRSFKWAFGHRPRRALSFAVPHFKKKKGSLGVFFSEEPANLRTFTMYYQMVEEDNAMRSSGKITRIVVVVQRGPTPPKRKIGDIVFETFQDHELFNISENELVPDHVILTPEEKTELLMQYDENQLPRLQADDFAARYFGVERGQ
;
A
#
# COMPACT_ATOMS: atom_id res chain seq x y z
N LEU A 1 2.50 7.74 -0.14
CA LEU A 1 2.48 6.25 -0.05
C LEU A 1 2.94 5.55 -1.32
N CYS A 2 2.15 5.51 -2.41
CA CYS A 2 2.48 4.70 -3.61
C CYS A 2 3.88 5.01 -4.20
N ARG A 3 4.19 6.30 -4.42
CA ARG A 3 5.50 6.73 -4.93
C ARG A 3 6.66 6.29 -4.04
N GLN A 4 6.53 6.43 -2.73
CA GLN A 4 7.57 6.06 -1.76
C GLN A 4 7.78 4.55 -1.65
N ARG A 5 6.76 3.75 -1.99
CA ARG A 5 6.90 2.29 -2.15
C ARG A 5 7.46 1.88 -3.52
N GLY A 6 7.87 2.82 -4.37
CA GLY A 6 8.44 2.54 -5.69
C GLY A 6 7.42 2.19 -6.78
N TYR A 7 6.15 2.57 -6.59
CA TYR A 7 5.13 2.51 -7.64
C TYR A 7 5.13 3.78 -8.49
N TYR A 8 4.80 3.62 -9.77
CA TYR A 8 4.69 4.74 -10.70
C TYR A 8 3.44 5.56 -10.42
N VAL A 9 3.63 6.85 -10.17
CA VAL A 9 2.57 7.85 -10.02
C VAL A 9 2.98 9.04 -10.89
N ASP A 10 2.08 9.50 -11.76
CA ASP A 10 2.36 10.64 -12.65
C ASP A 10 2.52 11.92 -11.83
N GLN A 11 3.42 12.81 -12.25
CA GLN A 11 3.63 14.09 -11.59
C GLN A 11 2.36 14.95 -11.61
N ARG A 12 1.54 14.85 -12.65
CA ARG A 12 0.24 15.54 -12.74
C ARG A 12 -0.75 15.09 -11.66
N ASP A 13 -0.70 13.82 -11.28
CA ASP A 13 -1.55 13.28 -10.21
C ASP A 13 -1.05 13.77 -8.83
N LEU A 14 0.27 13.90 -8.67
CA LEU A 14 0.89 14.44 -7.45
C LEU A 14 0.61 15.93 -7.26
N ASP A 15 0.61 16.69 -8.35
CA ASP A 15 0.39 18.15 -8.35
C ASP A 15 -1.09 18.51 -8.52
N GLN A 16 -2.00 17.54 -8.42
CA GLN A 16 -3.43 17.76 -8.61
C GLN A 16 -3.99 18.71 -7.54
N THR A 17 -4.57 19.82 -7.98
CA THR A 17 -5.19 20.78 -7.07
C THR A 17 -6.53 20.27 -6.52
N VAL A 18 -6.91 20.73 -5.32
CA VAL A 18 -8.22 20.45 -4.70
C VAL A 18 -9.39 20.82 -5.62
N ARG A 19 -9.27 21.91 -6.37
CA ARG A 19 -10.31 22.34 -7.33
C ARG A 19 -10.47 21.32 -8.46
N SER A 20 -9.36 20.90 -9.07
CA SER A 20 -9.38 19.88 -10.12
C SER A 20 -9.90 18.55 -9.61
N PHE A 21 -9.50 18.15 -8.41
CA PHE A 21 -9.98 16.94 -7.77
C PHE A 21 -11.50 16.98 -7.54
N LYS A 22 -12.03 18.08 -6.95
CA LYS A 22 -13.47 18.26 -6.74
C LYS A 22 -14.25 18.25 -8.05
N TRP A 23 -13.68 18.81 -9.11
CA TRP A 23 -14.29 18.77 -10.44
C TRP A 23 -14.40 17.34 -10.98
N ALA A 24 -13.34 16.55 -10.85
CA ALA A 24 -13.31 15.17 -11.35
C ALA A 24 -14.16 14.20 -10.50
N PHE A 25 -14.11 14.33 -9.17
CA PHE A 25 -14.61 13.32 -8.23
C PHE A 25 -15.68 13.82 -7.25
N GLY A 26 -15.95 15.12 -7.16
CA GLY A 26 -16.79 15.71 -6.09
C GLY A 26 -18.24 15.23 -6.06
N HIS A 27 -18.77 14.71 -7.17
CA HIS A 27 -20.12 14.12 -7.26
C HIS A 27 -20.09 12.61 -7.48
N ARG A 28 -18.91 11.98 -7.46
CA ARG A 28 -18.74 10.55 -7.69
C ARG A 28 -18.81 9.79 -6.36
N PRO A 29 -19.30 8.54 -6.35
CA PRO A 29 -19.22 7.69 -5.17
C PRO A 29 -17.75 7.41 -4.82
N ARG A 30 -17.46 7.13 -3.55
CA ARG A 30 -16.08 7.00 -3.05
C ARG A 30 -15.29 5.91 -3.78
N ARG A 31 -15.96 4.84 -4.19
CA ARG A 31 -15.38 3.75 -5.00
C ARG A 31 -14.70 4.23 -6.28
N ALA A 32 -15.13 5.36 -6.85
CA ALA A 32 -14.56 5.94 -8.06
C ALA A 32 -13.14 6.51 -7.87
N LEU A 33 -12.69 6.65 -6.62
CA LEU A 33 -11.32 7.00 -6.28
C LEU A 33 -10.35 5.82 -6.37
N SER A 34 -10.86 4.60 -6.59
CA SER A 34 -10.02 3.40 -6.63
C SER A 34 -9.22 3.33 -7.93
N PHE A 35 -7.94 2.96 -7.83
CA PHE A 35 -7.04 2.89 -8.97
C PHE A 35 -5.97 1.81 -8.76
N ALA A 36 -5.24 1.46 -9.82
CA ALA A 36 -4.09 0.57 -9.75
C ALA A 36 -2.85 1.22 -10.34
N VAL A 37 -1.70 1.03 -9.68
CA VAL A 37 -0.41 1.58 -10.11
C VAL A 37 0.63 0.47 -10.31
N PRO A 38 1.38 0.48 -11.43
CA PRO A 38 2.43 -0.50 -11.67
C PRO A 38 3.69 -0.18 -10.85
N HIS A 39 4.44 -1.20 -10.46
CA HIS A 39 5.72 -1.02 -9.79
C HIS A 39 6.82 -0.61 -10.79
N PHE A 40 7.69 0.34 -10.41
CA PHE A 40 8.73 0.89 -11.29
C PHE A 40 9.79 -0.15 -11.73
N LYS A 41 10.29 -0.95 -10.78
CA LYS A 41 11.35 -1.96 -11.03
C LYS A 41 10.82 -3.38 -11.26
N LYS A 42 9.76 -3.80 -10.58
CA LYS A 42 9.27 -5.19 -10.62
C LYS A 42 8.33 -5.37 -11.81
N LYS A 43 8.77 -6.13 -12.83
CA LYS A 43 8.01 -6.43 -14.07
C LYS A 43 6.64 -7.13 -13.83
N LYS A 44 6.35 -7.62 -12.62
CA LYS A 44 5.16 -8.43 -12.29
C LYS A 44 4.53 -8.10 -10.93
N GLY A 45 4.38 -6.82 -10.59
CA GLY A 45 3.62 -6.44 -9.39
C GLY A 45 3.01 -5.07 -9.52
N SER A 46 1.68 -5.00 -9.51
CA SER A 46 0.93 -3.75 -9.40
C SER A 46 0.31 -3.65 -8.00
N LEU A 47 0.06 -2.43 -7.55
CA LEU A 47 -0.67 -2.13 -6.32
C LEU A 47 -2.05 -1.61 -6.68
N GLY A 48 -3.10 -2.27 -6.20
CA GLY A 48 -4.47 -1.75 -6.23
C GLY A 48 -4.73 -0.93 -4.98
N VAL A 49 -5.31 0.25 -5.12
CA VAL A 49 -5.77 1.10 -4.02
C VAL A 49 -7.28 1.25 -4.15
N PHE A 50 -8.03 0.76 -3.15
CA PHE A 50 -9.49 0.76 -3.16
C PHE A 50 -10.03 1.58 -2.02
N PHE A 51 -10.92 2.52 -2.35
CA PHE A 51 -11.59 3.35 -1.35
C PHE A 51 -12.97 2.75 -1.08
N SER A 52 -13.10 2.13 0.10
CA SER A 52 -14.32 1.46 0.53
C SER A 52 -15.21 2.40 1.36
N GLU A 53 -16.52 2.29 1.16
CA GLU A 53 -17.54 2.87 2.05
C GLU A 53 -17.92 1.88 3.16
N GLU A 54 -17.73 0.58 2.93
CA GLU A 54 -17.96 -0.48 3.91
C GLU A 54 -16.72 -0.70 4.80
N PRO A 55 -16.89 -1.16 6.05
CA PRO A 55 -15.77 -1.58 6.90
C PRO A 55 -14.95 -2.69 6.27
N ALA A 56 -13.66 -2.76 6.58
CA ALA A 56 -12.75 -3.79 6.07
C ALA A 56 -13.03 -5.17 6.70
N ASN A 57 -14.05 -5.85 6.19
CA ASN A 57 -14.48 -7.17 6.65
C ASN A 57 -14.26 -8.24 5.57
N LEU A 58 -14.56 -9.49 5.89
CA LEU A 58 -14.36 -10.62 4.97
C LEU A 58 -15.14 -10.46 3.66
N ARG A 59 -16.37 -9.92 3.70
CA ARG A 59 -17.18 -9.68 2.49
C ARG A 59 -16.52 -8.66 1.57
N THR A 60 -16.04 -7.56 2.13
CA THR A 60 -15.33 -6.50 1.39
C THR A 60 -14.05 -7.04 0.77
N PHE A 61 -13.26 -7.84 1.50
CA PHE A 61 -12.06 -8.47 0.96
C PHE A 61 -12.37 -9.46 -0.17
N THR A 62 -13.38 -10.31 0.00
CA THR A 62 -13.78 -11.27 -1.04
C THR A 62 -14.24 -10.56 -2.30
N MET A 63 -15.02 -9.48 -2.17
CA MET A 63 -15.46 -8.66 -3.29
C MET A 63 -14.27 -8.07 -4.06
N TYR A 64 -13.33 -7.43 -3.36
CA TYR A 64 -12.14 -6.86 -4.01
C TYR A 64 -11.22 -7.93 -4.59
N TYR A 65 -11.10 -9.09 -3.94
CA TYR A 65 -10.36 -10.23 -4.47
C TYR A 65 -10.92 -10.68 -5.81
N GLN A 66 -12.23 -10.91 -5.91
CA GLN A 66 -12.89 -11.33 -7.15
C GLN A 66 -12.72 -10.28 -8.26
N MET A 67 -12.97 -9.01 -7.95
CA MET A 67 -12.79 -7.91 -8.89
C MET A 67 -11.36 -7.85 -9.44
N VAL A 68 -10.36 -8.03 -8.57
CA VAL A 68 -8.95 -7.99 -8.98
C VAL A 68 -8.54 -9.24 -9.75
N GLU A 69 -9.10 -10.40 -9.45
CA GLU A 69 -8.84 -11.62 -10.22
C GLU A 69 -9.38 -11.50 -11.65
N GLU A 70 -10.58 -10.95 -11.83
CA GLU A 70 -11.13 -10.66 -13.16
C GLU A 70 -10.27 -9.65 -13.94
N ASP A 71 -9.85 -8.57 -13.28
CA ASP A 71 -8.95 -7.56 -13.84
C ASP A 71 -7.57 -8.15 -14.19
N ASN A 72 -7.01 -8.98 -13.31
CA ASN A 72 -5.76 -9.71 -13.54
C ASN A 72 -5.84 -10.70 -14.70
N ALA A 73 -7.01 -11.30 -14.95
CA ALA A 73 -7.23 -12.19 -16.09
C ALA A 73 -7.25 -11.42 -17.43
N MET A 74 -7.75 -10.19 -17.43
CA MET A 74 -7.82 -9.33 -18.62
C MET A 74 -6.52 -8.55 -18.87
N ARG A 75 -5.72 -8.28 -17.85
CA ARG A 75 -4.48 -7.50 -17.95
C ARG A 75 -3.35 -8.27 -18.62
N SER A 76 -2.80 -7.68 -19.69
CA SER A 76 -1.59 -8.18 -20.34
C SER A 76 -0.30 -7.81 -19.60
N SER A 77 -0.33 -6.80 -18.73
CA SER A 77 0.85 -6.28 -18.02
C SER A 77 0.61 -6.15 -16.51
N GLY A 78 1.51 -6.72 -15.70
CA GLY A 78 1.62 -6.49 -14.25
C GLY A 78 0.38 -6.86 -13.42
N LYS A 79 0.29 -8.12 -12.99
CA LYS A 79 -0.75 -8.57 -12.05
C LYS A 79 -0.73 -7.74 -10.76
N ILE A 80 -1.91 -7.38 -10.28
CA ILE A 80 -2.10 -6.82 -8.94
C ILE A 80 -1.85 -7.94 -7.95
N THR A 81 -0.79 -7.79 -7.16
CA THR A 81 -0.41 -8.76 -6.10
C THR A 81 -0.57 -8.16 -4.70
N ARG A 82 -0.79 -6.85 -4.63
CA ARG A 82 -1.03 -6.12 -3.38
C ARG A 82 -2.23 -5.20 -3.53
N ILE A 83 -3.04 -5.15 -2.49
CA ILE A 83 -4.22 -4.32 -2.37
C ILE A 83 -4.15 -3.52 -1.08
N VAL A 84 -4.32 -2.21 -1.20
CA VAL A 84 -4.56 -1.30 -0.07
C VAL A 84 -6.05 -0.95 -0.07
N VAL A 85 -6.74 -1.27 1.01
CA VAL A 85 -8.13 -0.90 1.24
C VAL A 85 -8.18 0.28 2.20
N VAL A 86 -8.77 1.39 1.75
CA VAL A 86 -8.91 2.62 2.52
C VAL A 86 -10.34 2.76 3.00
N VAL A 87 -10.53 2.69 4.32
CA VAL A 87 -11.83 2.83 4.99
C VAL A 87 -11.96 4.17 5.71
N GLN A 88 -13.19 4.66 5.86
CA GLN A 88 -13.42 5.91 6.60
C GLN A 88 -13.38 5.71 8.11
N ARG A 89 -13.98 4.61 8.59
CA ARG A 89 -14.15 4.26 10.00
C ARG A 89 -14.17 2.73 10.16
N GLY A 90 -14.06 2.27 11.39
CA GLY A 90 -14.08 0.84 11.73
C GLY A 90 -12.69 0.22 11.78
N PRO A 91 -12.57 -1.06 12.14
CA PRO A 91 -11.28 -1.68 12.41
C PRO A 91 -10.40 -1.73 11.15
N THR A 92 -9.09 -1.57 11.35
CA THR A 92 -8.04 -1.88 10.37
C THR A 92 -7.50 -3.27 10.68
N PRO A 93 -8.08 -4.35 10.13
CA PRO A 93 -7.58 -5.68 10.40
C PRO A 93 -6.12 -5.80 9.94
N PRO A 94 -5.33 -6.66 10.62
CA PRO A 94 -3.93 -6.86 10.27
C PRO A 94 -3.81 -7.35 8.83
N LYS A 95 -2.62 -7.14 8.26
CA LYS A 95 -2.26 -7.58 6.92
C LYS A 95 -2.63 -9.05 6.73
N ARG A 96 -3.33 -9.35 5.63
CA ARG A 96 -3.75 -10.73 5.33
C ARG A 96 -3.47 -11.09 3.89
N LYS A 97 -3.32 -12.38 3.62
CA LYS A 97 -3.16 -12.93 2.27
C LYS A 97 -4.39 -13.76 1.91
N ILE A 98 -4.96 -13.53 0.73
CA ILE A 98 -6.05 -14.32 0.14
C ILE A 98 -5.58 -14.72 -1.26
N GLY A 99 -5.46 -16.02 -1.52
CA GLY A 99 -4.76 -16.51 -2.73
C GLY A 99 -3.33 -15.98 -2.78
N ASP A 100 -2.94 -15.38 -3.91
CA ASP A 100 -1.65 -14.71 -4.10
C ASP A 100 -1.67 -13.20 -3.82
N ILE A 101 -2.81 -12.68 -3.37
CA ILE A 101 -3.02 -11.24 -3.15
C ILE A 101 -2.89 -10.91 -1.67
N VAL A 102 -2.07 -9.91 -1.38
CA VAL A 102 -1.88 -9.36 -0.04
C VAL A 102 -2.77 -8.13 0.15
N PHE A 103 -3.57 -8.13 1.21
CA PHE A 103 -4.44 -7.04 1.61
C PHE A 103 -3.86 -6.29 2.81
N GLU A 104 -3.79 -4.98 2.67
CA GLU A 104 -3.44 -4.01 3.72
C GLU A 104 -4.63 -3.08 3.90
N THR A 105 -4.95 -2.70 5.14
CA THR A 105 -6.04 -1.76 5.42
C THR A 105 -5.49 -0.49 6.02
N PHE A 106 -6.06 0.66 5.63
CA PHE A 106 -5.78 1.97 6.22
C PHE A 106 -7.08 2.71 6.50
N GLN A 107 -7.09 3.53 7.55
CA GLN A 107 -8.11 4.56 7.73
C GLN A 107 -7.73 5.84 7.00
N ASP A 108 -8.72 6.64 6.62
CA ASP A 108 -8.49 7.93 5.92
C ASP A 108 -7.50 8.85 6.65
N HIS A 109 -7.61 8.94 7.97
CA HIS A 109 -6.73 9.82 8.76
C HIS A 109 -5.31 9.26 8.92
N GLU A 110 -5.08 7.98 8.60
CA GLU A 110 -3.74 7.38 8.55
C GLU A 110 -3.03 7.70 7.22
N LEU A 111 -3.71 8.26 6.21
CA LEU A 111 -3.11 8.55 4.91
C LEU A 111 -2.40 9.91 4.84
N PHE A 112 -1.60 10.25 5.86
CA PHE A 112 -0.72 11.41 5.81
C PHE A 112 0.67 11.03 5.28
N ASN A 113 1.39 12.01 4.73
CA ASN A 113 2.75 11.78 4.27
C ASN A 113 3.70 11.72 5.47
N ILE A 114 4.23 10.53 5.76
CA ILE A 114 5.15 10.33 6.90
C ILE A 114 6.42 11.16 6.75
N SER A 115 6.95 11.27 5.52
CA SER A 115 8.25 11.91 5.29
C SER A 115 8.24 13.42 5.50
N GLU A 116 7.06 14.02 5.65
CA GLU A 116 6.92 15.46 5.92
C GLU A 116 6.86 15.75 7.42
N ASN A 117 6.78 14.70 8.26
CA ASN A 117 6.72 14.86 9.70
C ASN A 117 8.13 14.99 10.28
N GLU A 118 8.47 16.14 10.86
CA GLU A 118 9.78 16.42 11.47
C GLU A 118 10.20 15.43 12.56
N LEU A 119 9.24 14.78 13.22
CA LEU A 119 9.49 13.83 14.30
C LEU A 119 9.69 12.39 13.80
N VAL A 120 9.48 12.13 12.50
CA VAL A 120 9.67 10.81 11.93
C VAL A 120 10.98 10.77 11.15
N PRO A 121 11.97 9.95 11.57
CA PRO A 121 13.22 9.84 10.84
C PRO A 121 12.99 9.20 9.46
N ASP A 122 13.96 9.36 8.55
CA ASP A 122 13.93 8.67 7.28
C ASP A 122 14.11 7.16 7.48
N HIS A 123 13.17 6.38 6.93
CA HIS A 123 13.22 4.92 6.96
C HIS A 123 13.65 4.41 5.57
N VAL A 124 14.71 3.62 5.54
CA VAL A 124 15.23 2.99 4.33
C VAL A 124 15.07 1.48 4.46
N ILE A 125 14.43 0.85 3.47
CA ILE A 125 14.30 -0.60 3.41
C ILE A 125 15.59 -1.18 2.82
N LEU A 126 16.25 -2.05 3.59
CA LEU A 126 17.46 -2.73 3.14
C LEU A 126 17.15 -3.73 2.02
N THR A 127 18.06 -3.83 1.06
CA THR A 127 18.05 -4.93 0.10
C THR A 127 18.44 -6.25 0.76
N PRO A 128 18.10 -7.41 0.18
CA PRO A 128 18.55 -8.71 0.69
C PRO A 128 20.07 -8.81 0.82
N GLU A 129 20.80 -8.18 -0.09
CA GLU A 129 22.26 -8.12 -0.09
C GLU A 129 22.77 -7.27 1.08
N GLU A 130 22.25 -6.05 1.24
CA GLU A 130 22.60 -5.14 2.36
C GLU A 130 22.27 -5.76 3.71
N LYS A 131 21.12 -6.45 3.83
CA LYS A 131 20.75 -7.18 5.04
C LYS A 131 21.79 -8.27 5.36
N THR A 132 22.23 -9.00 4.34
CA THR A 132 23.20 -10.09 4.51
C THR A 132 24.55 -9.54 4.98
N GLU A 133 25.02 -8.44 4.39
CA GLU A 133 26.24 -7.76 4.81
C GLU A 133 26.16 -7.26 6.26
N LEU A 134 25.01 -6.70 6.66
CA LEU A 134 24.77 -6.27 8.04
C LEU A 134 24.79 -7.45 9.03
N LEU A 135 24.19 -8.58 8.65
CA LEU A 135 24.16 -9.80 9.46
C LEU A 135 25.51 -10.54 9.51
N MET A 136 26.49 -10.18 8.68
CA MET A 136 27.87 -10.67 8.87
C MET A 136 28.54 -10.04 10.09
N GLN A 137 28.11 -8.85 10.50
CA GLN A 137 28.68 -8.09 11.62
C GLN A 137 27.87 -8.23 12.91
N TYR A 138 26.55 -8.42 12.80
CA TYR A 138 25.62 -8.43 13.94
C TYR A 138 24.67 -9.64 13.89
N ASP A 139 24.32 -10.20 15.05
CA ASP A 139 23.28 -11.24 15.13
C ASP A 139 21.88 -10.63 15.00
N GLU A 140 21.00 -11.24 14.20
CA GLU A 140 19.63 -10.78 13.95
C GLU A 140 18.83 -10.65 15.26
N ASN A 141 19.11 -11.49 16.26
CA ASN A 141 18.44 -11.44 17.56
C ASN A 141 18.79 -10.21 18.40
N GLN A 142 19.93 -9.56 18.12
CA GLN A 142 20.41 -8.37 18.82
C GLN A 142 19.87 -7.08 18.21
N LEU A 143 19.31 -7.15 17.00
CA LEU A 143 18.78 -5.98 16.32
C LEU A 143 17.49 -5.49 16.99
N PRO A 144 17.32 -4.16 17.13
CA PRO A 144 16.05 -3.57 17.54
C PRO A 144 14.91 -4.01 16.62
N ARG A 145 13.76 -4.35 17.21
CA ARG A 145 12.61 -4.86 16.47
C ARG A 145 11.56 -3.77 16.31
N LEU A 146 11.09 -3.60 15.08
CA LEU A 146 9.91 -2.80 14.77
C LEU A 146 8.67 -3.70 14.76
N GLN A 147 7.57 -3.24 15.36
CA GLN A 147 6.31 -3.99 15.31
C GLN A 147 5.73 -3.95 13.90
N ALA A 148 5.13 -5.06 13.45
CA ALA A 148 4.51 -5.12 12.12
C ALA A 148 3.31 -4.16 11.98
N ASP A 149 2.66 -3.85 13.11
CA ASP A 149 1.54 -2.90 13.18
C ASP A 149 1.98 -1.45 13.35
N ASP A 150 3.29 -1.19 13.49
CA ASP A 150 3.84 0.16 13.51
C ASP A 150 3.45 0.93 12.24
N PHE A 151 3.19 2.22 12.39
CA PHE A 151 2.72 3.02 11.27
C PHE A 151 3.74 3.14 10.15
N ALA A 152 5.03 3.29 10.45
CA ALA A 152 6.09 3.32 9.44
C ALA A 152 6.20 1.96 8.75
N ALA A 153 6.17 0.86 9.51
CA ALA A 153 6.19 -0.49 8.95
C ALA A 153 5.02 -0.72 7.98
N ARG A 154 3.79 -0.40 8.41
CA ARG A 154 2.59 -0.47 7.57
C ARG A 154 2.72 0.44 6.35
N TYR A 155 3.18 1.68 6.52
CA TYR A 155 3.28 2.66 5.45
C TYR A 155 4.25 2.26 4.35
N PHE A 156 5.42 1.70 4.68
CA PHE A 156 6.36 1.16 3.70
C PHE A 156 5.95 -0.22 3.16
N GLY A 157 5.00 -0.90 3.82
CA GLY A 157 4.47 -2.18 3.38
C GLY A 157 5.46 -3.33 3.55
N VAL A 158 6.39 -3.20 4.52
CA VAL A 158 7.43 -4.18 4.81
C VAL A 158 6.83 -5.52 5.26
N GLU A 159 7.61 -6.57 5.12
CA GLU A 159 7.28 -7.91 5.60
C GLU A 159 8.15 -8.28 6.80
N ARG A 160 7.69 -9.25 7.59
CA ARG A 160 8.42 -9.70 8.77
C ARG A 160 9.80 -10.22 8.35
N GLY A 161 10.84 -9.67 8.98
CA GLY A 161 12.23 -10.02 8.68
C GLY A 161 12.85 -9.19 7.55
N GLN A 162 12.18 -8.16 7.05
CA GLN A 162 12.81 -7.09 6.27
C GLN A 162 13.31 -5.98 7.18
#